data_AF-A0A2N2KVA2-F1
#
_entry.id   AF-A0A2N2KVA2-F1
#
_cell.length_a   1.000
_cell.length_b   1.000
_cell.length_c   1.000
_cell.angle_alpha   90.00
_cell.angle_beta   90.00
_cell.angle_gamma   90.00
#
_symmetry.space_group_name_H-M   'P 1'
#
loop_
_entity.id
_entity.type
_entity.pdbx_description
1 polymer ?
#
loop_
_entity_poly.entity_id
_entity_poly.type
_entity_poly.pdbx_seq_one_letter_code
_entity_poly.pdbx_strand_id
1 'polypeptide(L)'
;MCKKDKIDGTRRIFWYYVNHDSPFRLEDLYEEIRSEKCYFFLSPNLSISKFISILEFNGLAKINPDNSILISKQGRIQVKEVYENLAMM
;
A
#
# COMPACT_ATOMS: atom_id res chain seq x y z
N MET A 1 -9.60 19.21 2.42
CA MET A 1 -9.48 18.16 3.46
C MET A 1 -9.94 16.83 2.88
N CYS A 2 -9.09 15.80 2.88
CA CYS A 2 -9.55 14.44 2.61
C CYS A 2 -10.50 14.00 3.74
N LYS A 3 -11.70 13.50 3.40
CA LYS A 3 -12.57 12.81 4.38
C LYS A 3 -11.78 11.64 4.98
N LYS A 4 -11.56 11.66 6.30
CA LYS A 4 -10.74 10.69 7.05
C LYS A 4 -11.11 9.24 6.70
N ASP A 5 -12.41 8.95 6.63
CA ASP A 5 -12.97 7.64 6.31
C ASP A 5 -12.46 7.03 4.98
N LYS A 6 -12.19 7.89 3.98
CA LYS A 6 -11.72 7.43 2.67
C LYS A 6 -10.23 7.11 2.66
N ILE A 7 -9.42 7.77 3.49
CA ILE A 7 -8.00 7.44 3.65
C ILE A 7 -7.89 6.12 4.43
N ASP A 8 -8.70 5.94 5.46
CA ASP A 8 -8.71 4.71 6.26
C ASP A 8 -9.17 3.50 5.43
N GLY A 9 -10.14 3.68 4.53
CA GLY A 9 -10.51 2.66 3.54
C GLY A 9 -9.36 2.29 2.61
N THR A 10 -8.66 3.27 2.04
CA THR A 10 -7.45 3.03 1.22
C THR A 10 -6.38 2.25 1.96
N ARG A 11 -6.10 2.66 3.21
CA ARG A 11 -5.13 2.02 4.09
C ARG A 11 -5.49 0.56 4.33
N ARG A 12 -6.77 0.28 4.64
CA ARG A 12 -7.27 -1.08 4.85
C ARG A 12 -7.09 -1.95 3.61
N ILE A 13 -7.48 -1.45 2.43
CA ILE A 13 -7.33 -2.18 1.16
C ILE A 13 -5.84 -2.43 0.90
N PHE A 14 -5.00 -1.40 0.93
CA PHE A 14 -3.56 -1.55 0.70
C PHE A 14 -2.92 -2.54 1.69
N TRP A 15 -3.32 -2.49 2.95
CA TRP A 15 -2.85 -3.39 4.00
C TRP A 15 -3.18 -4.86 3.72
N TYR A 16 -4.33 -5.14 3.09
CA TYR A 16 -4.67 -6.47 2.62
C TYR A 16 -3.62 -6.97 1.62
N TYR A 17 -3.32 -6.19 0.57
CA TYR A 17 -2.33 -6.57 -0.45
C TYR A 17 -0.92 -6.76 0.12
N VAL A 18 -0.50 -5.89 1.03
CA VAL A 18 0.83 -5.99 1.67
C VAL A 18 0.99 -7.28 2.48
N ASN A 19 -0.07 -7.75 3.15
CA ASN A 19 0.03 -8.94 4.01
C ASN A 19 -0.08 -10.27 3.28
N HIS A 20 -0.44 -10.28 2.00
CA HIS A 20 -0.50 -11.50 1.23
C HIS A 20 0.91 -11.84 0.72
N ASP A 21 1.30 -13.11 0.84
CA ASP A 21 2.61 -13.59 0.34
C ASP A 21 2.61 -13.84 -1.18
N SER A 22 1.68 -13.18 -1.89
CA SER A 22 1.45 -13.31 -3.32
C SER A 22 1.79 -12.02 -4.03
N PRO A 23 2.42 -12.07 -5.21
CA PRO A 23 2.57 -10.90 -6.06
C PRO A 23 1.22 -10.29 -6.41
N PHE A 24 1.14 -8.97 -6.51
CA PHE A 24 -0.08 -8.26 -6.91
C PHE A 24 0.22 -7.14 -7.91
N ARG A 25 -0.79 -6.69 -8.66
CA ARG A 25 -0.64 -5.56 -9.59
C ARG A 25 -1.22 -4.28 -9.00
N LEU A 26 -0.62 -3.14 -9.34
CA LEU A 26 -1.15 -1.84 -8.88
C LEU A 26 -2.53 -1.56 -9.46
N GLU A 27 -2.77 -2.03 -10.69
CA GLU A 27 -4.05 -1.88 -11.37
C GLU A 27 -5.18 -2.54 -10.59
N ASP A 28 -4.98 -3.76 -10.09
CA ASP A 28 -5.98 -4.49 -9.30
C ASP A 28 -6.29 -3.76 -8.00
N LEU A 29 -5.24 -3.33 -7.29
CA LEU A 29 -5.34 -2.53 -6.08
C LEU A 29 -6.09 -1.21 -6.33
N TYR A 30 -5.81 -0.52 -7.44
CA TYR A 30 -6.49 0.72 -7.79
C TYR A 30 -7.95 0.50 -8.18
N GLU A 31 -8.29 -0.56 -8.89
CA GLU A 31 -9.68 -0.88 -9.18
C GLU A 31 -10.47 -1.20 -7.90
N GLU A 32 -9.87 -1.90 -6.93
CA GLU A 32 -10.51 -2.16 -5.65
C GLU A 32 -10.75 -0.86 -4.86
N ILE A 33 -9.73 0.00 -4.73
CA ILE A 33 -9.88 1.32 -4.09
C ILE A 33 -10.95 2.17 -4.78
N ARG A 34 -10.99 2.14 -6.12
CA ARG A 34 -11.98 2.87 -6.92
C ARG A 34 -13.38 2.36 -6.65
N SER A 35 -13.56 1.04 -6.59
CA SER A 35 -14.85 0.40 -6.31
C SER A 35 -15.40 0.79 -4.93
N GLU A 36 -14.54 0.94 -3.93
CA GLU A 36 -14.89 1.39 -2.58
C GLU A 36 -14.99 2.92 -2.45
N LYS A 37 -14.84 3.68 -3.54
CA LYS A 37 -14.87 5.15 -3.57
C LYS A 37 -13.85 5.81 -2.61
N CYS A 38 -12.74 5.12 -2.36
CA CYS A 38 -11.61 5.54 -1.52
C CYS A 38 -10.59 6.38 -2.32
N TYR A 39 -9.49 6.81 -1.69
CA TYR A 39 -8.45 7.61 -2.36
C TYR A 39 -7.28 6.75 -2.82
N PHE A 40 -6.54 7.13 -3.86
CA PHE A 40 -5.28 6.45 -4.23
C PHE A 40 -4.06 6.88 -3.39
N PHE A 41 -4.32 7.58 -2.28
CA PHE A 41 -3.34 8.17 -1.40
C PHE A 41 -3.42 7.55 -0.01
N LEU A 42 -2.27 7.21 0.57
CA LEU A 42 -2.11 6.70 1.94
C LEU A 42 -2.08 7.83 2.99
N SER A 43 -1.75 9.03 2.53
CA SER A 43 -1.78 10.30 3.28
C SER A 43 -1.87 11.47 2.28
N PRO A 44 -2.13 12.72 2.73
CA PRO A 44 -2.25 13.87 1.82
C PRO A 44 -1.09 14.05 0.82
N ASN A 45 0.12 13.60 1.18
CA ASN A 45 1.33 13.79 0.38
C ASN A 45 2.00 12.46 -0.04
N LEU A 46 1.32 11.33 0.10
CA LEU A 46 1.89 10.01 -0.21
C LEU A 46 0.92 9.16 -1.04
N SER A 47 1.22 9.00 -2.32
CA SER A 47 0.52 8.04 -3.18
C SER A 47 0.99 6.61 -2.92
N ILE A 48 0.16 5.64 -3.28
CA ILE A 48 0.52 4.21 -3.25
C ILE A 48 1.73 3.94 -4.14
N SER A 49 1.73 4.43 -5.39
CA SER A 49 2.86 4.25 -6.31
C SER A 49 4.18 4.76 -5.72
N LYS A 50 4.16 5.94 -5.10
CA LYS A 50 5.36 6.53 -4.48
C LYS A 50 5.84 5.70 -3.31
N PHE A 51 4.92 5.17 -2.51
CA PHE A 51 5.25 4.28 -1.40
C PHE A 51 5.90 2.98 -1.89
N ILE A 52 5.36 2.36 -2.95
CA ILE A 52 5.97 1.17 -3.55
C ILE A 52 7.38 1.46 -4.07
N SER A 53 7.60 2.58 -4.76
CA SER A 53 8.96 2.95 -5.21
C SER A 53 9.94 3.13 -4.05
N ILE A 54 9.47 3.64 -2.89
CA ILE A 54 10.29 3.74 -1.69
C ILE A 54 10.65 2.33 -1.17
N LEU A 55 9.70 1.40 -1.13
CA LEU A 55 9.98 0.03 -0.70
C LEU A 55 10.96 -0.67 -1.64
N GLU A 56 10.76 -0.56 -2.95
CA GLU A 56 11.65 -1.15 -3.96
C GLU A 56 13.08 -0.60 -3.84
N PHE A 57 13.23 0.72 -3.74
CA PHE A 57 14.53 1.38 -3.58
C PHE A 57 15.31 0.87 -2.36
N ASN A 58 14.60 0.50 -1.28
CA ASN A 58 15.18 -0.04 -0.06
C ASN A 58 15.33 -1.57 -0.06
N GLY A 59 15.05 -2.27 -1.17
CA GLY A 59 15.08 -3.73 -1.26
C GLY A 59 13.97 -4.43 -0.46
N LEU A 60 12.91 -3.70 -0.12
CA LEU A 60 11.76 -4.17 0.66
C LEU A 60 10.60 -4.64 -0.22
N ALA A 61 10.66 -4.33 -1.51
CA ALA A 61 9.76 -4.83 -2.54
C ALA A 61 10.56 -5.18 -3.81
N LYS A 62 9.97 -6.03 -4.65
CA LYS A 62 10.47 -6.33 -5.99
C LYS A 62 9.35 -6.08 -6.98
N ILE A 63 9.62 -5.28 -8.00
CA ILE A 63 8.76 -5.16 -9.18
C ILE A 63 9.25 -6.18 -10.21
N ASN A 64 8.39 -7.12 -10.55
CA ASN A 64 8.67 -8.15 -11.55
C ASN A 64 8.50 -7.60 -12.98
N PRO A 65 9.08 -8.26 -14.00
CA PRO A 65 8.96 -7.83 -15.40
C PRO A 65 7.52 -7.75 -15.93
N ASP A 66 6.58 -8.47 -15.31
CA ASP A 66 5.15 -8.44 -15.64
C ASP A 66 4.38 -7.36 -14.86
N ASN A 67 5.10 -6.42 -14.25
CA ASN A 67 4.60 -5.36 -13.37
C ASN A 67 3.93 -5.84 -12.08
N SER A 68 4.01 -7.13 -11.74
CA SER A 68 3.57 -7.60 -10.42
C SER A 68 4.58 -7.17 -9.34
N ILE A 69 4.06 -6.78 -8.18
CA ILE A 69 4.82 -6.34 -7.02
C ILE A 69 4.80 -7.46 -6.00
N LEU A 70 5.97 -7.85 -5.52
CA LEU A 70 6.13 -8.72 -4.37
C LEU A 70 6.79 -7.94 -3.23
N ILE A 71 6.10 -7.80 -2.10
CA ILE A 71 6.68 -7.20 -0.89
C ILE A 71 7.48 -8.28 -0.16
N SER A 72 8.73 -7.99 0.20
CA SER A 72 9.56 -8.93 0.95
C SER A 72 9.03 -9.11 2.37
N LYS A 73 9.40 -10.21 3.04
CA LYS A 73 9.05 -10.43 4.46
C LYS A 73 9.46 -9.25 5.35
N GLN A 74 10.65 -8.69 5.12
CA GLN A 74 11.13 -7.51 5.86
C GLN A 74 10.33 -6.25 5.51
N GLY A 75 9.98 -6.07 4.24
CA GLY A 75 9.09 -4.98 3.81
C GLY A 75 7.75 -5.02 4.53
N ARG A 76 7.11 -6.20 4.59
CA ARG A 76 5.84 -6.38 5.30
C ARG A 76 5.93 -6.01 6.78
N ILE A 77 7.02 -6.41 7.45
CA ILE A 77 7.27 -6.04 8.86
C ILE A 77 7.37 -4.52 9.02
N GLN A 78 8.13 -3.83 8.16
CA GLN A 78 8.27 -2.38 8.28
C GLN A 78 6.96 -1.64 7.95
N VAL A 79 6.21 -2.08 6.92
CA VAL A 79 4.89 -1.49 6.65
C VAL A 79 3.97 -1.71 7.85
N LYS A 80 4.00 -2.89 8.49
CA LYS A 80 3.24 -3.18 9.70
C LYS A 80 3.55 -2.20 10.82
N GLU A 81 4.82 -2.02 11.14
CA GLU A 81 5.27 -1.11 12.20
C GLU A 81 4.80 0.32 11.94
N VAL A 82 4.85 0.79 10.70
CA VAL A 82 4.33 2.12 10.34
C VAL A 82 2.82 2.21 10.54
N TYR A 83 2.06 1.20 10.13
CA TYR A 83 0.60 1.20 10.26
C TYR A 83 0.13 1.08 11.71
N GLU A 84 0.79 0.25 12.52
CA GLU A 84 0.49 0.09 13.95
C GLU A 84 0.85 1.37 14.73
N ASN A 85 1.97 2.01 14.41
CA ASN A 85 2.33 3.31 15.00
C ASN A 85 1.34 4.43 14.64
N LEU A 86 0.79 4.40 13.41
CA LEU A 86 -0.25 5.35 12.99
C LEU A 86 -1.61 5.10 13.66
N ALA A 87 -1.90 3.88 14.09
CA ALA A 87 -3.15 3.55 14.78
C ALA A 87 -3.17 3.95 16.26
N MET A 88 -1.99 4.22 16.85
CA MET A 88 -1.82 4.66 18.24
C MET A 88 -1.73 6.19 18.39
N MET A 89 -1.79 6.95 17.29
CA MET A 89 -1.80 8.42 17.25
C MET A 89 -3.20 8.97 16.94
#